data_AF-A0A023X0F8-F1
#
_entry.id   AF-A0A023X0F8-F1
#
_cell.length_a   1.000
_cell.length_b   1.000
_cell.length_c   1.000
_cell.angle_alpha   90.00
_cell.angle_beta   90.00
_cell.angle_gamma   90.00
#
_symmetry.space_group_name_H-M   'P 1'
#
loop_
_entity.id
_entity.type
_entity.pdbx_description
1 polymer ?
#
loop_
_entity_poly.entity_id
_entity_poly.type
_entity_poly.pdbx_seq_one_letter_code
_entity_poly.pdbx_strand_id
1 'polypeptide(L)'
;MINLGVIRITAAAALLALTAVLAGCSSLSEAREEASEAFGEANASIDRHNDLFAQARETYNSVKTNIEAGEAPDEQREDIVRARENLAEARGHLQTAREDLARVPELTVDEPVREYAGHFIEAIDLQIAAEGREIEFYRLLEGDPALDRSRDEALDLLAEVGDGYARAEDAYRRAQDLANENPDVIGPATGQDAPETA
;
A
#
# COMPACT_ATOMS: atom_id res chain seq x y z
N MET A 1 15.34 6.65 81.40
CA MET A 1 15.87 5.25 81.42
C MET A 1 15.34 4.54 80.18
N ILE A 2 16.22 3.81 79.51
CA ILE A 2 16.07 3.10 78.22
C ILE A 2 15.45 1.71 78.43
N ASN A 3 14.57 1.23 77.53
CA ASN A 3 14.67 -0.01 76.71
C ASN A 3 13.31 -0.33 76.04
N LEU A 4 13.14 -0.24 74.71
CA LEU A 4 13.38 -1.23 73.63
C LEU A 4 12.64 -2.58 73.76
N GLY A 5 11.94 -2.93 72.67
CA GLY A 5 11.38 -4.25 72.36
C GLY A 5 10.38 -4.16 71.18
N VAL A 6 10.84 -3.83 69.97
CA VAL A 6 10.99 -4.76 68.82
C VAL A 6 9.69 -5.50 68.45
N ILE A 7 8.99 -4.99 67.41
CA ILE A 7 8.34 -5.85 66.41
C ILE A 7 8.84 -5.37 65.04
N ARG A 8 9.66 -6.21 64.42
CA ARG A 8 10.15 -6.03 63.05
C ARG A 8 8.95 -6.12 62.11
N ILE A 9 8.63 -5.03 61.42
CA ILE A 9 7.75 -5.07 60.26
C ILE A 9 8.57 -5.78 59.17
N THR A 10 8.26 -7.05 58.96
CA THR A 10 8.79 -7.88 57.89
C THR A 10 8.46 -7.22 56.56
N ALA A 11 9.50 -6.68 55.92
CA ALA A 11 9.49 -6.30 54.53
C ALA A 11 9.22 -7.53 53.67
N ALA A 12 7.99 -7.68 53.17
CA ALA A 12 7.64 -8.68 52.15
C ALA A 12 6.28 -8.36 51.51
N ALA A 13 6.13 -7.18 50.91
CA ALA A 13 4.94 -6.83 50.11
C ALA A 13 5.22 -5.74 49.05
N ALA A 14 6.41 -5.77 48.41
CA ALA A 14 6.78 -4.77 47.41
C ALA A 14 7.57 -5.34 46.22
N LEU A 15 7.40 -6.63 45.88
CA LEU A 15 8.23 -7.28 44.86
C LEU A 15 7.45 -8.16 43.86
N LEU A 16 6.20 -7.84 43.54
CA LEU A 16 5.38 -8.62 42.60
C LEU A 16 4.56 -7.76 41.63
N ALA A 17 5.08 -6.59 41.25
CA ALA A 17 4.48 -5.74 40.21
C ALA A 17 5.47 -5.33 39.09
N LEU A 18 6.69 -5.90 39.07
CA LEU A 18 7.76 -5.47 38.16
C LEU A 18 8.31 -6.59 37.26
N THR A 19 7.54 -7.65 37.01
CA THR A 19 7.94 -8.74 36.08
C THR A 19 7.11 -8.81 34.81
N ALA A 20 6.08 -7.97 34.65
CA ALA A 20 5.25 -7.94 33.44
C ALA A 20 5.76 -6.98 32.34
N VAL A 21 6.76 -6.14 32.62
CA VAL A 21 7.24 -5.13 31.66
C VAL A 21 8.21 -5.71 30.61
N LEU A 22 8.89 -6.83 30.90
CA LEU A 22 9.89 -7.39 30.00
C LEU A 22 9.35 -8.40 28.98
N ALA A 23 8.14 -8.95 29.18
CA ALA A 23 7.50 -9.83 28.20
C ALA A 23 6.75 -9.05 27.10
N GLY A 24 6.31 -7.81 27.38
CA GLY A 24 5.58 -6.98 26.43
C GLY A 24 6.46 -6.35 25.34
N CYS A 25 7.76 -6.16 25.60
CA CYS A 25 8.68 -5.63 24.59
C CYS A 25 9.02 -6.65 23.49
N SER A 26 9.09 -7.95 23.82
CA SER A 26 9.35 -9.01 22.84
C SER A 26 8.20 -9.13 21.84
N SER A 27 6.94 -9.16 22.31
CA SER A 27 5.77 -9.26 21.43
C SER A 27 5.56 -8.01 20.55
N LEU A 28 5.91 -6.82 21.06
CA LEU A 28 5.83 -5.58 20.28
C LEU A 28 6.91 -5.53 19.19
N SER A 29 8.12 -6.00 19.50
CA SER A 29 9.21 -6.10 18.51
C SER A 29 8.87 -7.09 17.41
N GLU A 30 8.31 -8.25 17.75
CA GLU A 30 7.86 -9.27 16.78
C GLU A 30 6.74 -8.73 15.89
N ALA A 31 5.71 -8.08 16.46
CA ALA A 31 4.63 -7.47 15.69
C ALA A 31 5.12 -6.36 14.73
N ARG A 32 6.16 -5.63 15.14
CA ARG A 32 6.77 -4.59 14.31
C ARG A 32 7.64 -5.15 13.20
N GLU A 33 8.33 -6.26 13.44
CA GLU A 33 9.04 -7.01 12.40
C GLU A 33 8.05 -7.56 11.35
N GLU A 34 6.95 -8.17 11.80
CA GLU A 34 5.89 -8.67 10.91
C GLU A 34 5.23 -7.55 10.09
N ALA A 35 4.97 -6.38 10.69
CA ALA A 35 4.49 -5.22 9.94
C ALA A 35 5.51 -4.75 8.89
N SER A 36 6.79 -4.70 9.24
CA SER A 36 7.87 -4.34 8.31
C SER A 36 7.99 -5.35 7.16
N GLU A 37 7.80 -6.64 7.43
CA GLU A 37 7.77 -7.69 6.40
C GLU A 37 6.59 -7.48 5.45
N ALA A 38 5.38 -7.25 5.98
CA ALA A 38 4.20 -6.97 5.17
C ALA A 38 4.37 -5.74 4.26
N PHE A 39 4.97 -4.65 4.75
CA PHE A 39 5.32 -3.50 3.90
C PHE A 39 6.37 -3.85 2.83
N GLY A 40 7.35 -4.69 3.17
CA GLY A 40 8.35 -5.17 2.21
C GLY A 40 7.74 -6.02 1.09
N GLU A 41 6.87 -6.96 1.43
CA GLU A 41 6.13 -7.80 0.47
C GLU A 41 5.22 -6.94 -0.42
N ALA A 42 4.46 -6.03 0.19
CA ALA A 42 3.58 -5.12 -0.53
C ALA A 42 4.35 -4.23 -1.51
N ASN A 43 5.48 -3.64 -1.09
CA ASN A 43 6.32 -2.83 -1.97
C ASN A 43 6.87 -3.64 -3.15
N ALA A 44 7.32 -4.88 -2.91
CA ALA A 44 7.80 -5.75 -3.99
C ALA A 44 6.69 -6.07 -5.00
N SER A 45 5.44 -6.19 -4.55
CA SER A 45 4.30 -6.36 -5.46
C SER A 45 3.95 -5.05 -6.18
N ILE A 46 4.01 -3.90 -5.51
CA ILE A 46 3.80 -2.58 -6.13
C ILE A 46 4.85 -2.29 -7.21
N ASP A 47 6.11 -2.68 -7.01
CA ASP A 47 7.16 -2.54 -8.03
C ASP A 47 6.82 -3.32 -9.30
N ARG A 48 6.36 -4.58 -9.17
CA ARG A 48 5.89 -5.38 -10.30
C ARG A 48 4.65 -4.78 -10.97
N HIS A 49 3.72 -4.26 -10.17
CA HIS A 49 2.59 -3.49 -10.69
C HIS A 49 3.09 -2.32 -11.55
N ASN A 50 4.03 -1.52 -11.05
CA ASN A 50 4.50 -0.31 -11.73
C ASN A 50 5.17 -0.64 -13.07
N ASP A 51 5.95 -1.72 -13.12
CA ASP A 51 6.59 -2.18 -14.36
C ASP A 51 5.56 -2.58 -15.42
N LEU A 52 4.53 -3.34 -15.05
CA LEU A 52 3.48 -3.78 -15.97
C LEU A 52 2.55 -2.63 -16.37
N PHE A 53 2.23 -1.75 -15.43
CA PHE A 53 1.45 -0.54 -15.68
C PHE A 53 2.16 0.37 -16.69
N ALA A 54 3.47 0.60 -16.51
CA ALA A 54 4.28 1.38 -17.44
C ALA A 54 4.29 0.75 -18.84
N GLN A 55 4.44 -0.58 -18.95
CA GLN A 55 4.38 -1.30 -20.22
C GLN A 55 3.00 -1.19 -20.89
N ALA A 56 1.91 -1.25 -20.12
CA ALA A 56 0.56 -1.04 -20.64
C ALA A 56 0.40 0.37 -21.24
N ARG A 57 0.89 1.39 -20.53
CA ARG A 57 0.88 2.79 -20.99
C ARG A 57 1.72 3.03 -22.23
N GLU A 58 2.93 2.48 -22.27
CA GLU A 58 3.80 2.56 -23.43
C GLU A 58 3.13 1.95 -24.66
N THR A 59 2.55 0.74 -24.50
CA THR A 59 1.85 0.05 -25.57
C THR A 59 0.65 0.87 -26.07
N TYR A 60 -0.20 1.38 -25.17
CA TYR A 60 -1.34 2.23 -25.54
C TYR A 60 -0.90 3.52 -26.23
N ASN A 61 0.16 4.17 -25.75
CA ASN A 61 0.70 5.39 -26.38
C ASN A 61 1.25 5.11 -27.78
N SER A 62 1.86 3.94 -28.01
CA SER A 62 2.28 3.50 -29.34
C SER A 62 1.07 3.32 -30.26
N VAL A 63 0.03 2.61 -29.82
CA VAL A 63 -1.23 2.44 -30.56
C VAL A 63 -1.83 3.78 -30.96
N LYS A 64 -1.92 4.71 -30.00
CA LYS A 64 -2.43 6.05 -30.25
C LYS A 64 -1.60 6.78 -31.31
N THR A 65 -0.28 6.74 -31.18
CA THR A 65 0.65 7.40 -32.11
C THR A 65 0.52 6.84 -33.53
N ASN A 66 0.39 5.52 -33.66
CA ASN A 66 0.22 4.83 -34.94
C ASN A 66 -1.09 5.23 -35.63
N ILE A 67 -2.20 5.26 -34.89
CA ILE A 67 -3.50 5.72 -35.40
C ILE A 67 -3.44 7.19 -35.82
N GLU A 68 -2.81 8.06 -35.02
CA GLU A 68 -2.60 9.47 -35.35
C GLU A 68 -1.70 9.66 -36.60
N ALA A 69 -0.78 8.73 -36.85
CA ALA A 69 0.04 8.68 -38.06
C ALA A 69 -0.69 8.12 -39.30
N GLY A 70 -1.93 7.63 -39.13
CA GLY A 70 -2.79 7.14 -40.20
C GLY A 70 -2.78 5.62 -40.38
N GLU A 71 -2.19 4.86 -39.47
CA GLU A 71 -2.37 3.40 -39.44
C GLU A 71 -3.83 3.04 -39.12
N ALA A 72 -4.30 1.92 -39.65
CA ALA A 72 -5.68 1.51 -39.45
C ALA A 72 -5.90 1.06 -37.98
N PRO A 73 -6.93 1.57 -37.27
CA PRO A 73 -7.19 1.18 -35.88
C PRO A 73 -7.35 -0.33 -35.68
N ASP A 74 -7.93 -1.02 -36.66
CA ASP A 74 -8.10 -2.48 -36.62
C ASP A 74 -6.77 -3.26 -36.63
N GLU A 75 -5.71 -2.69 -37.21
CA GLU A 75 -4.37 -3.30 -37.21
C GLU A 75 -3.68 -3.18 -35.84
N GLN A 76 -4.15 -2.26 -34.97
CA GLN A 76 -3.60 -2.06 -33.63
C GLN A 76 -4.25 -2.95 -32.55
N ARG A 77 -5.22 -3.79 -32.93
CA ARG A 77 -6.05 -4.57 -32.00
C ARG A 77 -5.23 -5.47 -31.08
N GLU A 78 -4.20 -6.13 -31.61
CA GLU A 78 -3.34 -7.01 -30.81
C GLU A 78 -2.58 -6.23 -29.73
N ASP A 79 -2.12 -5.02 -30.05
CA ASP A 79 -1.43 -4.16 -29.10
C ASP A 79 -2.37 -3.59 -28.04
N ILE A 80 -3.63 -3.27 -28.40
CA ILE A 80 -4.68 -2.90 -27.45
C ILE A 80 -4.94 -4.05 -26.46
N VAL A 81 -5.06 -5.29 -26.95
CA VAL A 81 -5.21 -6.49 -26.09
C VAL A 81 -4.01 -6.64 -25.17
N ARG A 82 -2.79 -6.47 -25.68
CA ARG A 82 -1.57 -6.56 -24.86
C ARG A 82 -1.54 -5.49 -23.76
N ALA A 83 -1.90 -4.25 -24.08
CA ALA A 83 -2.01 -3.18 -23.08
C ALA A 83 -3.03 -3.53 -21.99
N ARG A 84 -4.19 -4.08 -22.38
CA ARG A 84 -5.22 -4.55 -21.44
C ARG A 84 -4.73 -5.66 -20.54
N GLU A 85 -4.03 -6.65 -21.08
CA GLU A 85 -3.53 -7.80 -20.32
C GLU A 85 -2.45 -7.37 -19.32
N ASN A 86 -1.50 -6.53 -19.74
CA ASN A 86 -0.50 -5.95 -18.84
C ASN A 86 -1.15 -5.15 -17.70
N LEU A 87 -2.17 -4.33 -17.99
CA LEU A 87 -2.88 -3.58 -16.95
C LEU A 87 -3.66 -4.52 -16.00
N ALA A 88 -4.27 -5.58 -16.52
CA ALA A 88 -4.97 -6.56 -15.69
C ALA A 88 -4.02 -7.32 -14.76
N GLU A 89 -2.82 -7.67 -15.25
CA GLU A 89 -1.78 -8.30 -14.43
C GLU A 89 -1.21 -7.32 -13.40
N ALA A 90 -0.95 -6.07 -13.79
CA ALA A 90 -0.54 -5.00 -12.89
C ALA A 90 -1.53 -4.85 -11.73
N ARG A 91 -2.83 -4.76 -12.04
CA ARG A 91 -3.89 -4.68 -11.04
C ARG A 91 -3.90 -5.88 -10.07
N GLY A 92 -3.58 -7.08 -10.57
CA GLY A 92 -3.42 -8.28 -9.74
C GLY A 92 -2.31 -8.11 -8.69
N HIS A 93 -1.20 -7.47 -9.05
CA HIS A 93 -0.13 -7.16 -8.11
C HIS A 93 -0.54 -6.13 -7.04
N LEU A 94 -1.39 -5.14 -7.37
CA LEU A 94 -1.95 -4.26 -6.34
C LEU A 94 -2.87 -5.01 -5.37
N GLN A 95 -3.65 -5.99 -5.86
CA GLN A 95 -4.48 -6.82 -5.00
C GLN A 95 -3.63 -7.62 -4.00
N THR A 96 -2.51 -8.18 -4.45
CA THR A 96 -1.55 -8.85 -3.56
C THR A 96 -0.96 -7.88 -2.53
N ALA A 97 -0.51 -6.70 -2.95
CA ALA A 97 0.01 -5.69 -2.02
C ALA A 97 -1.01 -5.30 -0.95
N ARG A 98 -2.27 -5.13 -1.35
CA ARG A 98 -3.39 -4.86 -0.44
C ARG A 98 -3.64 -6.00 0.55
N GLU A 99 -3.54 -7.25 0.10
CA GLU A 99 -3.71 -8.43 0.96
C GLU A 99 -2.60 -8.56 2.01
N ASP A 100 -1.35 -8.27 1.63
CA ASP A 100 -0.21 -8.29 2.56
C ASP A 100 -0.37 -7.19 3.62
N LEU A 101 -0.73 -5.96 3.22
CA LEU A 101 -0.94 -4.84 4.13
C LEU A 101 -2.14 -5.02 5.05
N ALA A 102 -3.18 -5.75 4.63
CA ALA A 102 -4.40 -5.97 5.41
C ALA A 102 -4.14 -6.69 6.75
N ARG A 103 -2.97 -7.34 6.91
CA ARG A 103 -2.55 -7.98 8.16
C ARG A 103 -2.12 -6.96 9.21
N VAL A 104 -1.54 -5.83 8.79
CA VAL A 104 -0.92 -4.84 9.69
C VAL A 104 -1.91 -4.25 10.71
N PRO A 105 -3.17 -3.91 10.34
CA PRO A 105 -4.13 -3.41 11.31
C PRO A 105 -4.53 -4.39 12.42
N GLU A 106 -4.29 -5.68 12.23
CA GLU A 106 -4.57 -6.73 13.20
C GLU A 106 -3.41 -6.94 14.19
N LEU A 107 -2.23 -6.39 13.88
CA LEU A 107 -1.03 -6.50 14.70
C LEU A 107 -1.07 -5.53 15.88
N THR A 108 -0.42 -5.92 16.98
CA THR A 108 -0.20 -5.03 18.13
C THR A 108 0.99 -4.12 17.85
N VAL A 109 0.82 -3.19 16.91
CA VAL A 109 1.81 -2.15 16.53
C VAL A 109 1.38 -0.76 16.99
N ASP A 110 2.32 0.18 16.98
CA ASP A 110 2.07 1.60 17.29
C ASP A 110 1.00 2.20 16.38
N GLU A 111 0.21 3.15 16.92
CA GLU A 111 -0.92 3.74 16.19
C GLU A 111 -0.52 4.36 14.84
N PRO A 112 0.59 5.11 14.71
CA PRO A 112 0.99 5.66 13.41
C PRO A 112 1.25 4.58 12.35
N VAL A 113 1.77 3.40 12.74
CA VAL A 113 2.00 2.27 11.81
C VAL A 113 0.67 1.71 11.31
N ARG A 114 -0.30 1.60 12.22
CA ARG A 114 -1.65 1.15 11.90
C ARG A 114 -2.38 2.13 10.98
N GLU A 115 -2.32 3.42 11.30
CA GLU A 115 -2.94 4.49 10.50
C GLU A 115 -2.30 4.59 9.11
N TYR A 116 -0.98 4.46 9.01
CA TYR A 116 -0.26 4.45 7.74
C TYR A 116 -0.69 3.28 6.86
N ALA A 117 -0.73 2.06 7.40
CA ALA A 117 -1.25 0.90 6.67
C ALA A 117 -2.69 1.13 6.20
N GLY A 118 -3.54 1.70 7.06
CA GLY A 118 -4.94 2.02 6.73
C GLY A 118 -5.07 2.98 5.54
N HIS A 119 -4.34 4.10 5.56
CA HIS A 119 -4.34 5.06 4.44
C HIS A 119 -3.75 4.47 3.16
N PHE A 120 -2.73 3.64 3.27
CA PHE A 120 -2.10 3.01 2.12
C PHE A 120 -3.01 1.96 1.46
N ILE A 121 -3.72 1.16 2.27
CA ILE A 121 -4.77 0.24 1.78
C ILE A 121 -5.89 1.01 1.09
N GLU A 122 -6.37 2.12 1.66
CA GLU A 122 -7.40 2.97 1.04
C GLU A 122 -6.96 3.46 -0.35
N ALA A 123 -5.71 3.91 -0.48
CA ALA A 123 -5.15 4.38 -1.74
C ALA A 123 -5.09 3.26 -2.78
N ILE A 124 -4.61 2.08 -2.39
CA ILE A 124 -4.56 0.90 -3.27
C ILE A 124 -5.96 0.47 -3.70
N ASP A 125 -6.95 0.46 -2.80
CA ASP A 125 -8.33 0.09 -3.13
C ASP A 125 -8.95 1.06 -4.17
N LEU A 126 -8.68 2.37 -4.03
CA LEU A 126 -9.11 3.38 -5.00
C LEU A 126 -8.42 3.20 -6.36
N GLN A 127 -7.12 2.90 -6.36
CA GLN A 127 -6.36 2.66 -7.59
C GLN A 127 -6.86 1.39 -8.31
N ILE A 128 -7.06 0.28 -7.59
CA ILE A 128 -7.61 -0.97 -8.14
C ILE A 128 -8.98 -0.74 -8.79
N ALA A 129 -9.81 0.15 -8.22
CA ALA A 129 -11.09 0.52 -8.80
C ALA A 129 -10.94 1.35 -10.09
N ALA A 130 -10.03 2.33 -10.10
CA ALA A 130 -9.71 3.13 -11.29
C ALA A 130 -9.16 2.26 -12.44
N GLU A 131 -8.22 1.38 -12.15
CA GLU A 131 -7.66 0.43 -13.13
C GLU A 131 -8.72 -0.55 -13.64
N GLY A 132 -9.67 -0.93 -12.80
CA GLY A 132 -10.83 -1.73 -13.21
C GLY A 132 -11.64 -1.04 -14.33
N ARG A 133 -11.89 0.27 -14.18
CA ARG A 133 -12.56 1.07 -15.21
C ARG A 133 -11.72 1.26 -16.46
N GLU A 134 -10.41 1.39 -16.31
CA GLU A 134 -9.53 1.52 -17.47
C GLU A 134 -9.43 0.22 -18.27
N ILE A 135 -9.47 -0.94 -17.62
CA ILE A 135 -9.59 -2.22 -18.30
C ILE A 135 -10.90 -2.29 -19.10
N GLU A 136 -12.01 -1.74 -18.60
CA GLU A 136 -13.27 -1.62 -19.36
C GLU A 136 -13.10 -0.73 -20.60
N PHE A 137 -12.38 0.39 -20.47
CA PHE A 137 -12.02 1.24 -21.61
C PHE A 137 -11.20 0.49 -22.67
N TYR A 138 -10.21 -0.31 -22.26
CA TYR A 138 -9.45 -1.11 -23.22
C TYR A 138 -10.27 -2.24 -23.86
N ARG A 139 -11.25 -2.83 -23.15
CA ARG A 139 -12.19 -3.79 -23.77
C ARG A 139 -13.06 -3.13 -24.82
N LEU A 140 -13.45 -1.88 -24.60
CA LEU A 140 -14.20 -1.10 -25.57
C LEU A 140 -13.35 -0.85 -26.83
N LEU A 141 -12.10 -0.44 -26.67
CA LEU A 141 -11.16 -0.31 -27.79
C LEU A 141 -10.87 -1.65 -28.49
N GLU A 142 -10.81 -2.75 -27.74
CA GLU A 142 -10.64 -4.09 -28.32
C GLU A 142 -11.82 -4.44 -29.23
N GLY A 143 -13.04 -4.02 -28.93
CA GLY A 143 -14.23 -4.26 -29.75
C GLY A 143 -14.45 -3.26 -30.89
N ASP A 144 -14.11 -1.99 -30.64
CA ASP A 144 -14.30 -0.84 -31.53
C ASP A 144 -13.05 0.07 -31.50
N PRO A 145 -11.94 -0.33 -32.15
CA PRO A 145 -10.67 0.41 -32.07
C PRO A 145 -10.74 1.83 -32.63
N ALA A 146 -11.63 2.07 -33.58
CA ALA A 146 -11.87 3.40 -34.16
C ALA A 146 -12.82 4.27 -33.30
N LEU A 147 -13.46 3.68 -32.29
CA LEU A 147 -14.51 4.31 -31.48
C LEU A 147 -15.70 4.83 -32.33
N ASP A 148 -16.00 4.18 -33.45
CA ASP A 148 -17.06 4.63 -34.37
C ASP A 148 -18.45 4.60 -33.72
N ARG A 149 -18.66 3.68 -32.78
CA ARG A 149 -19.95 3.47 -32.10
C ARG A 149 -19.88 3.70 -30.59
N SER A 150 -18.67 3.64 -30.03
CA SER A 150 -18.49 3.63 -28.58
C SER A 150 -17.74 4.86 -28.04
N ARG A 151 -17.63 5.94 -28.84
CA ARG A 151 -16.90 7.15 -28.45
C ARG A 151 -17.41 7.80 -27.15
N ASP A 152 -18.72 7.98 -27.02
CA ASP A 152 -19.28 8.67 -25.85
C ASP A 152 -19.05 7.84 -24.57
N GLU A 153 -19.28 6.53 -24.65
CA GLU A 153 -19.00 5.59 -23.55
C GLU A 153 -17.50 5.57 -23.18
N ALA A 154 -16.61 5.63 -24.17
CA ALA A 154 -15.17 5.72 -23.93
C ALA A 154 -14.77 7.02 -23.21
N LEU A 155 -15.39 8.15 -23.54
CA LEU A 155 -15.13 9.42 -22.86
C LEU A 155 -15.65 9.42 -21.41
N ASP A 156 -16.83 8.84 -21.18
CA ASP A 156 -17.39 8.69 -19.83
C ASP A 156 -16.47 7.80 -18.97
N LEU A 157 -16.00 6.66 -19.50
CA LEU A 157 -15.04 5.79 -18.83
C LEU A 157 -13.73 6.52 -18.51
N LEU A 158 -13.17 7.28 -19.45
CA LEU A 158 -11.94 8.04 -19.21
C LEU A 158 -12.10 9.11 -18.14
N ALA A 159 -13.27 9.75 -18.05
CA ALA A 159 -13.57 10.67 -16.96
C ALA A 159 -13.63 9.95 -15.61
N GLU A 160 -14.32 8.81 -15.52
CA GLU A 160 -14.36 7.98 -14.31
C GLU A 160 -12.96 7.50 -13.88
N VAL A 161 -12.13 7.07 -14.84
CA VAL A 161 -10.75 6.66 -14.61
C VAL A 161 -9.92 7.82 -14.05
N GLY A 162 -10.02 9.01 -14.66
CA GLY A 162 -9.33 10.22 -14.18
C GLY A 162 -9.71 10.59 -12.75
N ASP A 163 -11.02 10.60 -12.44
CA ASP A 163 -11.52 10.87 -11.09
C ASP A 163 -11.10 9.78 -10.09
N GLY A 164 -10.99 8.53 -10.54
CA GLY A 164 -10.49 7.41 -9.75
C GLY A 164 -9.02 7.58 -9.36
N TYR A 165 -8.15 7.85 -10.33
CA TYR A 165 -6.72 8.09 -10.06
C TYR A 165 -6.48 9.33 -9.22
N ALA A 166 -7.22 10.43 -9.44
CA ALA A 166 -7.10 11.63 -8.60
C ALA A 166 -7.42 11.32 -7.12
N ARG A 167 -8.47 10.54 -6.87
CA ARG A 167 -8.81 10.09 -5.50
C ARG A 167 -7.74 9.18 -4.89
N ALA A 168 -7.20 8.25 -5.68
CA ALA A 168 -6.10 7.39 -5.23
C ALA A 168 -4.84 8.21 -4.90
N GLU A 169 -4.47 9.18 -5.74
CA GLU A 169 -3.34 10.09 -5.50
C GLU A 169 -3.53 10.89 -4.20
N ASP A 170 -4.72 11.45 -3.98
CA ASP A 170 -5.03 12.16 -2.74
C ASP A 170 -4.91 11.25 -1.50
N ALA A 171 -5.27 9.97 -1.63
CA ALA A 171 -5.11 8.99 -0.55
C ALA A 171 -3.64 8.63 -0.29
N TYR A 172 -2.84 8.41 -1.35
CA TYR A 172 -1.40 8.21 -1.21
C TYR A 172 -0.72 9.42 -0.58
N ARG A 173 -1.16 10.65 -0.91
CA ARG A 173 -0.62 11.86 -0.29
C ARG A 173 -0.87 11.89 1.21
N ARG A 174 -2.05 11.49 1.68
CA ARG A 174 -2.34 11.37 3.12
C ARG A 174 -1.44 10.35 3.81
N ALA A 175 -1.23 9.18 3.19
CA ALA A 175 -0.31 8.18 3.72
C ALA A 175 1.13 8.73 3.79
N GLN A 176 1.56 9.43 2.75
CA GLN A 176 2.88 10.06 2.69
C GLN A 176 3.05 11.17 3.73
N ASP A 177 2.06 12.02 3.93
CA ASP A 177 2.07 13.08 4.93
C ASP A 177 2.24 12.48 6.34
N LEU A 178 1.50 11.41 6.65
CA LEU A 178 1.65 10.69 7.93
C LEU A 178 3.06 10.10 8.10
N ALA A 179 3.63 9.51 7.05
CA ALA A 179 4.98 8.97 7.08
C ALA A 179 6.05 10.06 7.25
N ASN A 180 5.85 11.24 6.66
CA ASN A 180 6.74 12.38 6.83
C ASN A 180 6.70 12.94 8.27
N GLU A 181 5.52 12.93 8.90
CA GLU A 181 5.33 13.32 10.30
C GLU A 181 5.88 12.27 11.28
N ASN A 182 5.92 11.00 10.87
CA ASN A 182 6.33 9.86 11.68
C ASN A 182 7.43 9.06 10.95
N PRO A 183 8.70 9.52 10.97
CA PRO A 183 9.77 8.94 10.16
C PRO A 183 10.06 7.46 10.49
N ASP A 184 9.69 7.01 11.69
CA ASP A 184 9.84 5.62 12.11
C ASP A 184 8.68 4.72 11.65
N VAL A 185 7.67 5.20 10.92
CA VAL A 185 6.48 4.40 10.55
C VAL A 185 6.80 3.25 9.58
N ILE A 186 7.89 3.37 8.81
CA ILE A 186 8.37 2.37 7.83
C ILE A 186 9.75 1.79 8.26
N GLY A 187 10.26 2.21 9.42
CA GLY A 187 11.56 1.77 9.94
C GLY A 187 11.45 0.56 10.87
N PRO A 188 12.50 -0.30 10.95
CA PRO A 188 12.58 -1.32 11.98
C PRO A 188 12.42 -0.66 13.36
N ALA A 189 11.95 -1.41 14.36
CA ALA A 189 11.88 -0.93 15.75
C ALA A 189 13.27 -0.49 16.19
N THR A 190 13.60 0.79 16.04
CA THR A 190 14.86 1.33 16.53
C THR A 190 14.71 1.38 18.03
N GLY A 191 15.26 0.37 18.71
CA GLY A 191 15.66 0.52 20.10
C GLY A 191 16.71 1.62 20.17
N GLN A 192 16.29 2.88 20.27
CA GLN A 192 17.14 3.97 20.71
C GLN A 192 17.49 3.73 22.18
N ASP A 193 18.52 2.92 22.39
CA ASP A 193 19.47 2.99 23.51
C ASP A 193 20.63 2.04 23.20
N ALA A 194 21.51 2.44 22.28
CA ALA A 194 22.88 1.96 22.30
C ALA A 194 23.69 2.96 23.15
N PRO A 195 24.36 2.53 24.23
CA PRO A 195 24.99 3.43 25.19
C PRO A 195 26.16 4.18 24.57
N GLU A 196 26.31 5.46 24.95
CA GLU A 196 27.54 6.22 24.77
C GLU A 196 28.73 5.42 25.31
N THR A 197 29.62 4.99 24.43
CA THR A 197 30.92 4.47 24.83
C THR A 197 31.82 5.66 25.18
N ALA A 198 32.15 5.76 26.46
CA ALA A 198 33.18 6.60 27.04
C ALA A 198 34.60 6.24 26.56
#